data_AF-A0A7S3JAX0-F1
#
_entry.id   AF-A0A7S3JAX0-F1
#
_cell.length_a   1.000
_cell.length_b   1.000
_cell.length_c   1.000
_cell.angle_alpha   90.00
_cell.angle_beta   90.00
_cell.angle_gamma   90.00
#
_symmetry.space_group_name_H-M   'P 1'
#
loop_
_entity.id
_entity.type
_entity.pdbx_description
1 polymer ?
#
loop_
_entity_poly.entity_id
_entity_poly.type
_entity_poly.pdbx_seq_one_letter_code
_entity_poly.pdbx_strand_id
1 'polypeptide(L)'
;KINFGILKYEYSQGDHFKAIEGLKNLIQIEKRRDPVWYITLGKWQKEIAEREGTLNNGEYKEIISHFEKATEIDEKNNLAWHYYALANYEASKFLEGGAISAKREAKLKSNEEYIMYVVFAVKGLIQSISLGEQDVTKTLQDTLRLLKLWFKHGSVTEIDKIIKNGFDIVGIEVW
;
A
#
# COMPACT_ATOMS: atom_id res chain seq x y z
N LYS A 1 -24.76 17.09 -9.14
CA LYS A 1 -23.51 17.14 -8.33
C LYS A 1 -23.04 15.70 -8.16
N ILE A 2 -21.97 15.29 -8.82
CA ILE A 2 -21.37 13.98 -8.57
C ILE A 2 -20.88 14.02 -7.12
N ASN A 3 -21.36 13.12 -6.28
CA ASN A 3 -20.88 12.98 -4.92
C ASN A 3 -20.28 11.57 -4.76
N PHE A 4 -19.37 11.43 -3.80
CA PHE A 4 -18.68 10.18 -3.54
C PHE A 4 -19.63 8.99 -3.28
N GLY A 5 -20.83 9.25 -2.74
CA GLY A 5 -21.85 8.23 -2.51
C GLY A 5 -22.39 7.60 -3.80
N ILE A 6 -22.67 8.41 -4.82
CA ILE A 6 -23.13 7.94 -6.12
C ILE A 6 -22.08 7.06 -6.78
N LEU A 7 -20.81 7.47 -6.74
CA LEU A 7 -19.71 6.71 -7.32
C LEU A 7 -19.56 5.31 -6.68
N LYS A 8 -19.70 5.21 -5.35
CA LYS A 8 -19.70 3.91 -4.67
C LYS A 8 -20.87 3.03 -5.09
N TYR A 9 -22.04 3.63 -5.29
CA TYR A 9 -23.21 2.89 -5.78
C TYR A 9 -22.96 2.37 -7.20
N GLU A 10 -22.49 3.22 -8.13
CA GLU A 10 -22.14 2.82 -9.49
C GLU A 10 -21.11 1.67 -9.51
N TYR A 11 -20.05 1.77 -8.70
CA TYR A 11 -19.07 0.70 -8.57
C TYR A 11 -19.71 -0.62 -8.11
N SER A 12 -20.64 -0.55 -7.15
CA SER A 12 -21.37 -1.74 -6.65
C SER A 12 -22.29 -2.38 -7.68
N GLN A 13 -22.76 -1.62 -8.69
CA GLN A 13 -23.59 -2.13 -9.78
C GLN A 13 -22.76 -2.75 -10.93
N GLY A 14 -21.43 -2.68 -10.84
CA GLY A 14 -20.52 -3.22 -11.86
C GLY A 14 -20.02 -2.17 -12.86
N ASP A 15 -20.45 -0.91 -12.76
CA ASP A 15 -19.99 0.21 -13.59
C ASP A 15 -18.60 0.72 -13.15
N HIS A 16 -17.63 -0.20 -13.01
CA HIS A 16 -16.33 0.05 -12.38
C HIS A 16 -15.53 1.17 -13.06
N PHE A 17 -15.44 1.15 -14.39
CA PHE A 17 -14.72 2.18 -15.15
C PHE A 17 -15.31 3.57 -14.93
N LYS A 18 -16.63 3.69 -15.02
CA LYS A 18 -17.35 4.95 -14.81
C LYS A 18 -17.14 5.48 -13.39
N ALA A 19 -17.18 4.60 -12.39
CA ALA A 19 -16.98 4.98 -10.99
C ALA A 19 -15.55 5.43 -10.70
N ILE A 20 -14.54 4.71 -11.22
CA ILE A 20 -13.12 5.06 -11.07
C ILE A 20 -12.84 6.42 -11.74
N GLU A 21 -13.29 6.60 -12.98
CA GLU A 21 -13.07 7.84 -13.72
C GLU A 21 -13.83 9.01 -13.09
N GLY A 22 -15.05 8.76 -12.62
CA GLY A 22 -15.83 9.74 -11.85
C GLY A 22 -15.12 10.15 -10.56
N LEU A 23 -14.44 9.23 -9.87
CA LEU A 23 -13.67 9.52 -8.66
C LEU A 23 -12.40 10.31 -8.96
N LYS A 24 -11.66 9.96 -10.03
CA LYS A 24 -10.51 10.74 -10.50
C LYS A 24 -10.91 12.19 -10.81
N ASN A 25 -12.02 12.38 -11.53
CA ASN A 25 -12.56 13.71 -11.83
C ASN A 25 -13.02 14.45 -10.57
N LEU A 26 -13.67 13.78 -9.63
CA LEU A 26 -14.09 14.37 -8.36
C LEU A 26 -12.88 14.90 -7.57
N ILE A 27 -11.80 14.11 -7.49
CA ILE A 27 -10.55 14.49 -6.81
C ILE A 27 -9.91 15.73 -7.45
N GLN A 28 -9.97 15.87 -8.78
CA GLN A 28 -9.39 17.02 -9.49
C GLN A 28 -10.20 18.31 -9.31
N ILE A 29 -11.54 18.20 -9.28
CA ILE A 29 -12.44 19.36 -9.24
C ILE A 29 -12.61 19.88 -7.81
N GLU A 30 -12.70 19.00 -6.83
CA GLU A 30 -12.96 19.38 -5.43
C GLU A 30 -11.69 19.86 -4.74
N LYS A 31 -11.78 21.00 -4.04
CA LYS A 31 -10.64 21.53 -3.25
C LYS A 31 -10.37 20.73 -1.97
N ARG A 32 -11.38 20.00 -1.48
CA ARG A 32 -11.24 19.17 -0.28
C ARG A 32 -10.41 17.94 -0.60
N ARG A 33 -9.39 17.69 0.22
CA ARG A 33 -8.61 16.46 0.17
C ARG A 33 -9.09 15.55 1.29
N ASP A 34 -9.79 14.48 0.93
CA ASP A 34 -10.24 13.45 1.87
C ASP A 34 -9.42 12.17 1.62
N PRO A 35 -8.71 11.62 2.63
CA PRO A 35 -7.89 10.44 2.43
C PRO A 35 -8.71 9.23 1.96
N VAL A 36 -10.00 9.16 2.32
CA VAL A 36 -10.89 8.07 1.92
C VAL A 36 -11.05 7.97 0.42
N TRP A 37 -11.00 9.09 -0.32
CA TRP A 37 -11.12 9.07 -1.78
C TRP A 37 -9.94 8.37 -2.43
N TYR A 38 -8.72 8.68 -1.98
CA TYR A 38 -7.51 8.07 -2.49
C TYR A 38 -7.39 6.60 -2.08
N ILE A 39 -7.76 6.26 -0.83
CA ILE A 39 -7.84 4.85 -0.38
C ILE A 39 -8.82 4.09 -1.26
N THR A 40 -10.00 4.66 -1.53
CA THR A 40 -11.03 4.00 -2.33
C THR A 40 -10.58 3.81 -3.78
N LEU A 41 -9.96 4.84 -4.36
CA LEU A 41 -9.44 4.80 -5.73
C LEU A 41 -8.37 3.70 -5.89
N GLY A 42 -7.37 3.66 -5.01
CA GLY A 42 -6.32 2.64 -5.04
C GLY A 42 -6.88 1.23 -4.85
N LYS A 43 -7.85 1.03 -3.95
CA LYS A 43 -8.52 -0.26 -3.75
C LYS A 43 -9.27 -0.72 -5.00
N TRP A 44 -10.04 0.17 -5.63
CA TRP A 44 -10.80 -0.16 -6.83
C TRP A 44 -9.90 -0.49 -8.01
N GLN A 45 -8.86 0.32 -8.26
CA GLN A 45 -7.92 0.03 -9.34
C GLN A 45 -7.19 -1.30 -9.12
N LYS A 46 -6.76 -1.57 -7.89
CA LYS A 46 -6.15 -2.87 -7.55
C LYS A 46 -7.10 -4.03 -7.82
N GLU A 47 -8.36 -3.95 -7.35
CA GLU A 47 -9.35 -5.00 -7.55
C GLU A 47 -9.59 -5.28 -9.04
N ILE A 48 -9.69 -4.22 -9.86
CA ILE A 48 -9.88 -4.37 -11.30
C ILE A 48 -8.63 -4.96 -11.97
N ALA A 49 -7.45 -4.45 -11.63
CA ALA A 49 -6.20 -4.96 -12.19
C ALA A 49 -5.95 -6.44 -11.84
N GLU A 50 -6.34 -6.87 -10.64
CA GLU A 50 -6.30 -8.28 -10.23
C GLU A 50 -7.32 -9.12 -11.00
N ARG A 51 -8.56 -8.63 -11.13
CA ARG A 51 -9.64 -9.33 -11.84
C ARG A 51 -9.32 -9.53 -13.33
N GLU A 52 -8.72 -8.52 -13.95
CA GLU A 52 -8.36 -8.53 -15.37
C GLU A 52 -7.00 -9.19 -15.64
N GLY A 53 -6.24 -9.51 -14.60
CA GLY A 53 -4.89 -10.06 -14.72
C GLY A 53 -3.88 -9.08 -15.33
N THR A 54 -4.15 -7.77 -15.25
CA THR A 54 -3.30 -6.70 -15.80
C THR A 54 -2.27 -6.18 -14.80
N LEU A 55 -2.31 -6.68 -13.54
CA LEU A 55 -1.41 -6.28 -12.47
C LEU A 55 0.06 -6.44 -12.87
N ASN A 56 0.76 -5.31 -12.90
CA ASN A 56 2.18 -5.23 -13.24
C ASN A 56 2.87 -4.16 -12.38
N ASN A 57 4.19 -4.01 -12.51
CA ASN A 57 4.93 -3.04 -11.69
C ASN A 57 4.49 -1.58 -11.92
N GLY A 58 4.01 -1.23 -13.11
CA GLY A 58 3.43 0.09 -13.39
C GLY A 58 2.13 0.32 -12.63
N GLU A 59 1.22 -0.66 -12.65
CA GLU A 59 -0.04 -0.61 -11.90
C GLU A 59 0.21 -0.50 -10.39
N TYR A 60 1.17 -1.28 -9.86
CA TYR A 60 1.54 -1.16 -8.45
C TYR A 60 2.01 0.24 -8.09
N LYS A 61 2.78 0.92 -8.95
CA LYS A 61 3.20 2.31 -8.69
C LYS A 61 2.03 3.28 -8.65
N GLU A 62 1.09 3.17 -9.58
CA GLU A 62 -0.10 4.02 -9.59
C GLU A 62 -0.94 3.79 -8.32
N ILE A 63 -1.22 2.52 -8.00
CA ILE A 63 -1.99 2.12 -6.80
C ILE A 63 -1.30 2.62 -5.52
N ILE A 64 0.01 2.40 -5.38
CA ILE A 64 0.79 2.84 -4.23
C ILE A 64 0.74 4.37 -4.10
N SER A 65 0.85 5.12 -5.21
CA SER A 65 0.82 6.58 -5.18
C SER A 65 -0.48 7.13 -4.59
N HIS A 66 -1.60 6.43 -4.78
CA HIS A 66 -2.87 6.83 -4.18
C HIS A 66 -2.87 6.60 -2.67
N PHE A 67 -2.39 5.45 -2.21
CA PHE A 67 -2.29 5.19 -0.77
C PHE A 67 -1.28 6.12 -0.09
N GLU A 68 -0.14 6.39 -0.72
CA GLU A 68 0.84 7.38 -0.28
C GLU A 68 0.17 8.75 -0.13
N LYS A 69 -0.60 9.18 -1.15
CA LYS A 69 -1.32 10.45 -1.07
C LYS A 69 -2.33 10.49 0.08
N ALA A 70 -2.98 9.37 0.39
CA ALA A 70 -3.85 9.28 1.56
C ALA A 70 -3.08 9.46 2.87
N THR A 71 -1.87 8.88 2.98
CA THR A 71 -1.01 9.05 4.18
C THR A 71 -0.49 10.48 4.32
N GLU A 72 -0.23 11.19 3.22
CA GLU A 72 0.15 12.62 3.25
C GLU A 72 -0.99 13.54 3.68
N ILE A 73 -2.24 13.18 3.36
CA ILE A 73 -3.42 13.99 3.72
C ILE A 73 -3.73 13.82 5.21
N ASP A 74 -3.60 12.60 5.73
CA ASP A 74 -3.87 12.28 7.13
C ASP A 74 -2.87 11.24 7.64
N GLU A 75 -1.80 11.73 8.26
CA GLU A 75 -0.72 10.91 8.84
C GLU A 75 -1.20 10.00 9.97
N LYS A 76 -2.36 10.27 10.59
CA LYS A 76 -2.93 9.44 11.66
C LYS A 76 -3.93 8.42 11.13
N ASN A 77 -4.12 8.36 9.81
CA ASN A 77 -5.06 7.43 9.20
C ASN A 77 -4.47 6.01 9.16
N ASN A 78 -4.87 5.18 10.13
CA ASN A 78 -4.45 3.79 10.20
C ASN A 78 -4.70 3.01 8.89
N LEU A 79 -5.84 3.26 8.26
CA LEU A 79 -6.25 2.53 7.07
C LEU A 79 -5.43 2.93 5.84
N ALA A 80 -5.05 4.20 5.72
CA ALA A 80 -4.14 4.68 4.68
C ALA A 80 -2.78 3.98 4.78
N TRP A 81 -2.18 3.99 5.99
CA TRP A 81 -0.90 3.33 6.23
C TRP A 81 -0.95 1.83 5.98
N HIS A 82 -2.03 1.17 6.37
CA HIS A 82 -2.24 -0.24 6.10
C HIS A 82 -2.21 -0.56 4.61
N TYR A 83 -3.03 0.12 3.81
CA TYR A 83 -3.09 -0.16 2.37
C TYR A 83 -1.81 0.26 1.64
N TYR A 84 -1.18 1.34 2.07
CA TYR A 84 0.14 1.73 1.56
C TYR A 84 1.16 0.62 1.81
N ALA A 85 1.24 0.10 3.04
CA ALA A 85 2.19 -0.93 3.40
C ALA A 85 1.90 -2.26 2.70
N LEU A 86 0.62 -2.64 2.61
CA LEU A 86 0.16 -3.86 1.94
C LEU A 86 0.48 -3.82 0.45
N ALA A 87 0.22 -2.71 -0.23
CA ALA A 87 0.51 -2.56 -1.66
C ALA A 87 2.02 -2.64 -1.94
N ASN A 88 2.86 -2.03 -1.10
CA ASN A 88 4.32 -2.16 -1.20
C ASN A 88 4.79 -3.60 -0.93
N TYR A 89 4.23 -4.27 0.08
CA TYR A 89 4.54 -5.66 0.37
C TYR A 89 4.23 -6.56 -0.83
N GLU A 90 3.05 -6.41 -1.43
CA GLU A 90 2.64 -7.18 -2.60
C GLU A 90 3.46 -6.84 -3.85
N ALA A 91 3.78 -5.56 -4.09
CA ALA A 91 4.67 -5.16 -5.18
C ALA A 91 6.06 -5.81 -5.03
N SER A 92 6.59 -5.89 -3.81
CA SER A 92 7.84 -6.62 -3.54
C SER A 92 7.71 -8.11 -3.89
N LYS A 93 6.56 -8.74 -3.57
CA LYS A 93 6.31 -10.15 -3.92
C LYS A 93 6.21 -10.37 -5.42
N PHE A 94 5.57 -9.45 -6.13
CA PHE A 94 5.49 -9.50 -7.57
C PHE A 94 6.88 -9.43 -8.23
N LEU A 95 7.73 -8.51 -7.80
CA LEU A 95 9.11 -8.40 -8.31
C LEU A 95 9.98 -9.59 -7.93
N GLU A 96 9.81 -10.15 -6.73
CA GLU A 96 10.52 -11.36 -6.30
C GLU A 96 10.28 -12.52 -7.28
N GLY A 97 9.03 -12.73 -7.73
CA GLY A 97 8.70 -13.78 -8.71
C GLY A 97 9.26 -13.51 -10.12
N GLY A 98 9.29 -12.25 -10.55
CA GLY A 98 9.76 -11.85 -11.88
C GLY A 98 11.28 -11.79 -12.04
N ALA A 99 12.03 -11.57 -10.96
CA ALA A 99 13.49 -11.43 -11.00
C ALA A 99 14.25 -12.71 -11.42
N ILE A 100 13.59 -13.87 -11.38
CA ILE A 100 14.18 -15.18 -11.69
C ILE A 100 14.52 -15.31 -13.18
N SER A 101 13.79 -14.63 -14.07
CA SER A 101 13.91 -14.77 -15.54
C SER A 101 14.60 -13.58 -16.24
N ALA A 102 15.07 -12.57 -15.50
CA ALA A 102 15.58 -11.32 -16.07
C ALA A 102 17.06 -11.36 -16.49
N LYS A 103 17.41 -10.58 -17.53
CA LYS A 103 18.81 -10.29 -17.92
C LYS A 103 19.56 -9.57 -16.79
N ARG A 104 20.90 -9.66 -16.74
CA ARG A 104 21.75 -9.16 -15.62
C ARG A 104 21.46 -7.71 -15.20
N GLU A 105 21.40 -6.77 -16.13
CA GLU A 105 21.13 -5.34 -15.82
C GLU A 105 19.69 -5.12 -15.34
N ALA A 106 18.72 -5.77 -15.99
CA ALA A 106 17.32 -5.75 -15.56
C ALA A 106 17.15 -6.39 -14.18
N LYS A 107 17.92 -7.43 -13.87
CA LYS A 107 17.95 -8.10 -12.56
C LYS A 107 18.50 -7.19 -11.46
N LEU A 108 19.56 -6.43 -11.74
CA LEU A 108 20.10 -5.45 -10.79
C LEU A 108 19.08 -4.36 -10.46
N LYS A 109 18.50 -3.73 -11.49
CA LYS A 109 17.46 -2.71 -11.32
C LYS A 109 16.22 -3.27 -10.59
N SER A 110 15.77 -4.46 -10.97
CA SER A 110 14.67 -5.16 -10.30
C SER A 110 14.97 -5.46 -8.84
N ASN A 111 16.24 -5.72 -8.49
CA ASN A 111 16.65 -5.98 -7.11
C ASN A 111 16.66 -4.70 -6.26
N GLU A 112 17.13 -3.57 -6.81
CA GLU A 112 17.05 -2.27 -6.14
C GLU A 112 15.59 -1.87 -5.87
N GLU A 113 14.74 -1.98 -6.89
CA GLU A 113 13.31 -1.66 -6.80
C GLU A 113 12.58 -2.60 -5.83
N TYR A 114 12.94 -3.89 -5.84
CA TYR A 114 12.44 -4.86 -4.86
C TYR A 114 12.77 -4.45 -3.42
N ILE A 115 14.04 -4.12 -3.13
CA ILE A 115 14.45 -3.70 -1.79
C ILE A 115 13.76 -2.40 -1.39
N MET A 116 13.57 -1.46 -2.32
CA MET A 116 12.83 -0.22 -2.08
C MET A 116 11.39 -0.49 -1.63
N TYR A 117 10.65 -1.38 -2.31
CA TYR A 117 9.31 -1.75 -1.88
C TYR A 117 9.30 -2.45 -0.51
N VAL A 118 10.30 -3.27 -0.20
CA VAL A 118 10.43 -3.87 1.14
C VAL A 118 10.61 -2.79 2.20
N VAL A 119 11.49 -1.81 1.97
CA VAL A 119 11.71 -0.68 2.89
C VAL A 119 10.42 0.11 3.13
N PHE A 120 9.68 0.43 2.07
CA PHE A 120 8.41 1.15 2.19
C PHE A 120 7.32 0.33 2.89
N ALA A 121 7.25 -0.97 2.62
CA ALA A 121 6.34 -1.87 3.33
C ALA A 121 6.66 -1.90 4.83
N VAL A 122 7.92 -2.04 5.23
CA VAL A 122 8.34 -2.05 6.64
C VAL A 122 7.97 -0.72 7.32
N LYS A 123 8.29 0.43 6.71
CA LYS A 123 7.92 1.75 7.25
C LYS A 123 6.41 1.89 7.43
N GLY A 124 5.64 1.53 6.40
CA GLY A 124 4.19 1.61 6.44
C GLY A 124 3.56 0.65 7.46
N LEU A 125 4.09 -0.57 7.61
CA LEU A 125 3.62 -1.54 8.59
C LEU A 125 3.83 -1.03 10.01
N ILE A 126 5.00 -0.45 10.33
CA ILE A 126 5.26 0.16 11.65
C ILE A 126 4.23 1.25 11.96
N GLN A 127 3.96 2.16 11.01
CA GLN A 127 2.94 3.20 11.18
C GLN A 127 1.54 2.59 11.37
N SER A 128 1.16 1.66 10.49
CA SER A 128 -0.13 0.93 10.55
C SER A 128 -0.32 0.17 11.86
N ILE A 129 0.73 -0.39 12.43
CA ILE A 129 0.68 -1.11 13.70
C ILE A 129 0.56 -0.10 14.86
N SER A 130 1.39 0.94 14.88
CA SER A 130 1.39 1.95 15.94
C SER A 130 0.07 2.70 16.09
N LEU A 131 -0.68 2.85 14.99
CA LEU A 131 -2.00 3.49 14.97
C LEU A 131 -3.16 2.49 15.15
N GLY A 132 -2.87 1.18 15.20
CA GLY A 132 -3.81 0.08 14.96
C GLY A 132 -4.54 -0.46 16.19
N GLU A 133 -4.70 0.34 17.24
CA GLU A 133 -5.17 -0.13 18.55
C GLU A 133 -6.60 -0.71 18.56
N GLN A 134 -7.45 -0.34 17.59
CA GLN A 134 -8.88 -0.72 17.57
C GLN A 134 -9.17 -2.03 16.80
N ASP A 135 -8.34 -2.41 15.83
CA ASP A 135 -8.54 -3.62 15.00
C ASP A 135 -7.42 -4.63 15.24
N VAL A 136 -7.64 -5.47 16.27
CA VAL A 136 -6.66 -6.47 16.72
C VAL A 136 -6.31 -7.47 15.60
N THR A 137 -7.27 -7.85 14.77
CA THR A 137 -7.04 -8.86 13.72
C THR A 137 -6.11 -8.30 12.65
N LYS A 138 -6.40 -7.08 12.19
CA LYS A 138 -5.57 -6.39 11.20
C LYS A 138 -4.17 -6.11 11.76
N THR A 139 -4.08 -5.62 13.00
CA THR A 139 -2.80 -5.33 13.66
C THR A 139 -1.95 -6.59 13.78
N LEU A 140 -2.54 -7.72 14.20
CA LEU A 140 -1.85 -9.01 14.22
C LEU A 140 -1.31 -9.41 12.84
N GLN A 141 -2.12 -9.27 11.78
CA GLN A 141 -1.68 -9.60 10.43
C GLN A 141 -0.54 -8.69 9.95
N ASP A 142 -0.61 -7.39 10.27
CA ASP A 142 0.42 -6.43 9.92
C ASP A 142 1.72 -6.74 10.70
N THR A 143 1.64 -7.09 11.98
CA THR A 143 2.78 -7.55 12.78
C THR A 143 3.43 -8.80 12.17
N LEU A 144 2.64 -9.81 11.78
CA LEU A 144 3.17 -11.01 11.14
C LEU A 144 3.87 -10.70 9.80
N ARG A 145 3.34 -9.77 9.01
CA ARG A 145 4.00 -9.30 7.77
C ARG A 145 5.31 -8.59 8.07
N LEU A 146 5.33 -7.74 9.10
CA LEU A 146 6.53 -7.00 9.52
C LEU A 146 7.63 -7.97 9.95
N LEU A 147 7.33 -8.92 10.84
CA LEU A 147 8.27 -9.94 11.29
C LEU A 147 8.80 -10.79 10.14
N LYS A 148 7.93 -11.16 9.19
CA LYS A 148 8.33 -11.90 8.00
C LYS A 148 9.33 -11.13 7.13
N LEU A 149 9.09 -9.84 6.89
CA LEU A 149 10.04 -8.99 6.15
C LEU A 149 11.34 -8.83 6.92
N TRP A 150 11.26 -8.63 8.24
CA TRP A 150 12.43 -8.49 9.08
C TRP A 150 13.32 -9.72 9.06
N PHE A 151 12.78 -10.91 9.36
CA PHE A 151 13.58 -12.13 9.41
C PHE A 151 14.21 -12.47 8.07
N LYS A 152 13.55 -12.10 6.97
CA LYS A 152 14.07 -12.31 5.63
C LYS A 152 15.13 -11.28 5.21
N HIS A 153 14.99 -10.03 5.64
CA HIS A 153 15.79 -8.90 5.13
C HIS A 153 16.57 -8.15 6.21
N GLY A 154 16.67 -8.69 7.43
CA GLY A 154 17.31 -8.03 8.57
C GLY A 154 18.82 -7.82 8.41
N SER A 155 19.47 -8.46 7.44
CA SER A 155 20.85 -8.16 7.07
C SER A 155 21.01 -6.85 6.29
N VAL A 156 19.91 -6.30 5.75
CA VAL A 156 19.91 -5.00 5.06
C VAL A 156 19.89 -3.90 6.12
N THR A 157 20.98 -3.12 6.18
CA THR A 157 21.20 -2.09 7.22
C THR A 157 20.05 -1.09 7.34
N GLU A 158 19.46 -0.68 6.21
CA GLU A 158 18.33 0.25 6.24
C GLU A 158 17.11 -0.34 6.94
N ILE A 159 16.76 -1.61 6.63
CA ILE A 159 15.62 -2.31 7.23
C ILE A 159 15.84 -2.53 8.72
N ASP A 160 17.03 -2.98 9.12
CA ASP A 160 17.41 -3.16 10.52
C ASP A 160 17.27 -1.85 11.32
N LYS A 161 17.74 -0.73 10.75
CA LYS A 161 17.62 0.60 11.38
C LYS A 161 16.16 1.02 11.56
N ILE A 162 15.32 0.82 10.54
CA ILE A 162 13.90 1.19 10.59
C ILE A 162 13.19 0.38 11.68
N ILE A 163 13.46 -0.93 11.77
CA ILE A 163 12.82 -1.80 12.76
C ILE A 163 13.27 -1.47 14.17
N LYS A 164 14.57 -1.19 14.38
CA LYS A 164 15.07 -0.73 15.67
C LYS A 164 14.35 0.52 16.17
N ASN A 165 14.16 1.50 15.29
CA ASN A 165 13.38 2.69 15.61
C ASN A 165 11.89 2.37 15.81
N GLY A 166 11.38 1.32 15.16
CA GLY A 166 10.01 0.85 15.30
C GLY A 166 9.68 0.31 16.69
N PHE A 167 10.65 -0.26 17.42
CA PHE A 167 10.43 -0.72 18.80
C PHE A 167 10.07 0.41 19.76
N ASP A 168 10.53 1.64 19.50
CA ASP A 168 10.20 2.80 20.32
C ASP A 168 8.80 3.38 20.01
N ILE A 169 8.24 3.04 18.85
CA ILE A 169 6.98 3.59 18.33
C ILE A 169 5.82 2.62 18.57
N VAL A 170 6.07 1.32 18.40
CA VAL A 170 5.08 0.26 18.56
C VAL A 170 5.05 -0.20 20.01
N GLY A 171 3.87 -0.16 20.63
CA GLY A 171 3.68 -0.58 22.01
C GLY A 171 4.13 -2.02 22.28
N ILE A 172 4.63 -2.26 23.48
CA ILE A 172 5.25 -3.55 23.87
C ILE A 172 4.26 -4.72 23.78
N GLU A 173 2.96 -4.45 23.94
CA GLU A 173 1.87 -5.41 23.86
C GLU A 173 1.66 -6.02 22.46
N VAL A 174 2.25 -5.43 21.43
CA VAL A 174 2.16 -5.91 20.05
C VAL A 174 3.24 -6.96 19.72
N TRP A 175 4.38 -6.93 20.43
CA TRP A 175 5.53 -7.81 20.19
C TRP A 175 5.38 -9.16 20.90
#